data_AF-A0A8S2RFS5-F1
#
_entry.id   AF-A0A8S2RFS5-F1
#
_cell.length_a   1.000
_cell.length_b   1.000
_cell.length_c   1.000
_cell.angle_alpha   90.00
_cell.angle_beta   90.00
_cell.angle_gamma   90.00
#
_symmetry.space_group_name_H-M   'P 1'
#
loop_
_entity.id
_entity.type
_entity.pdbx_description
1 polymer ?
#
loop_
_entity_poly.entity_id
_entity_poly.type
_entity_poly.pdbx_seq_one_letter_code
_entity_poly.pdbx_strand_id
1 'polypeptide(L)'
;LAKEMLSYRIALRDSAADNARLFGYEGWRYPWESARTGVDVTPDGYLDIATYQQHITGDISFAARQYIAATGDRKWLMSEYGGDLVYETARFWASRVVYSNEKKKYEILTVLPPDEDARPFKNNSVFTNAVASYSIQLAHRVSCITKKVVPQHWLDIAFNLYFPFDNATQTHLEYDGFDLKNTIIKQADAVLLGFPLMWPMNKEVRRNDLLFYEPLTRASGPAMTWSMHTIGFLELNDLDKAQQFFRRAYETYVQPPYNIWTEIPESLGAVNFITGAGGFLQAVIFGYGGIRLTLDQLEVMPPPRLPNQAEKLIFHGLKYHGSILDLTIDNQNYHIDVRGMDNNNSMSLVYEYEQEYFPLTNNIRLSYPINTRLVIRPLMHFCA
;
A
#
# COMPACT_ATOMS: atom_id res chain seq x y z
N LEU A 1 13.05 -12.72 -1.98
CA LEU A 1 12.98 -11.78 -0.84
C LEU A 1 11.54 -11.53 -0.39
N ALA A 2 10.65 -10.93 -1.20
CA ALA A 2 9.25 -10.66 -0.78
C ALA A 2 8.51 -11.90 -0.24
N LYS A 3 8.63 -13.05 -0.93
CA LYS A 3 8.09 -14.34 -0.47
C LYS A 3 8.64 -14.76 0.90
N GLU A 4 9.93 -14.53 1.17
CA GLU A 4 10.57 -14.86 2.45
C GLU A 4 10.07 -13.96 3.59
N MET A 5 9.86 -12.67 3.31
CA MET A 5 9.28 -11.73 4.28
C MET A 5 7.86 -12.13 4.68
N LEU A 6 7.04 -12.58 3.72
CA LEU A 6 5.72 -13.15 4.02
C LEU A 6 5.81 -14.51 4.73
N SER A 7 6.78 -15.35 4.36
CA SER A 7 7.01 -16.65 5.01
C SER A 7 7.40 -16.49 6.48
N TYR A 8 8.16 -15.45 6.83
CA TYR A 8 8.41 -15.07 8.22
C TYR A 8 7.10 -14.80 8.99
N ARG A 9 6.16 -14.04 8.40
CA ARG A 9 4.85 -13.78 9.04
C ARG A 9 4.06 -15.07 9.24
N ILE A 10 4.02 -15.94 8.24
CA ILE A 10 3.34 -17.24 8.31
C ILE A 10 3.99 -18.16 9.36
N ALA A 11 5.31 -18.14 9.49
CA ALA A 11 6.01 -18.92 10.49
C ALA A 11 5.60 -18.53 11.93
N LEU A 12 5.14 -17.30 12.13
CA LEU A 12 4.71 -16.74 13.40
C LEU A 12 3.18 -16.71 13.60
N ARG A 13 2.44 -17.44 12.76
CA ARG A 13 0.97 -17.47 12.77
C ARG A 13 0.35 -17.86 14.10
N ASP A 14 0.98 -18.78 14.85
CA ASP A 14 0.44 -19.26 16.12
C ASP A 14 0.41 -18.13 17.16
N SER A 15 1.47 -17.31 17.22
CA SER A 15 1.51 -16.11 18.07
C SER A 15 0.52 -15.04 17.63
N ALA A 16 0.29 -14.88 16.32
CA ALA A 16 -0.74 -13.97 15.82
C ALA A 16 -2.17 -14.45 16.18
N ALA A 17 -2.40 -15.77 16.15
CA ALA A 17 -3.66 -16.37 16.58
C ALA A 17 -3.86 -16.23 18.10
N ASP A 18 -2.81 -16.45 18.90
CA ASP A 18 -2.84 -16.23 20.36
C ASP A 18 -3.16 -14.78 20.69
N ASN A 19 -2.55 -13.83 19.99
CA ASN A 19 -2.78 -12.40 20.18
C ASN A 19 -4.22 -11.99 19.79
N ALA A 20 -4.80 -12.57 18.73
CA ALA A 20 -6.21 -12.35 18.43
C ALA A 20 -7.10 -12.86 19.58
N ARG A 21 -6.86 -14.10 20.04
CA ARG A 21 -7.62 -14.73 21.13
C ARG A 21 -7.52 -13.98 22.45
N LEU A 22 -6.35 -13.44 22.79
CA LEU A 22 -6.12 -12.65 24.00
C LEU A 22 -7.08 -11.46 24.12
N PHE A 23 -7.49 -10.89 22.98
CA PHE A 23 -8.41 -9.76 22.92
C PHE A 23 -9.83 -10.16 22.49
N GLY A 24 -10.16 -11.45 22.50
CA GLY A 24 -11.49 -11.96 22.17
C GLY A 24 -11.84 -11.94 20.68
N TYR A 25 -10.85 -11.86 19.80
CA TYR A 25 -11.03 -11.88 18.35
C TYR A 25 -10.66 -13.24 17.75
N GLU A 26 -11.07 -13.45 16.49
CA GLU A 26 -10.69 -14.62 15.69
C GLU A 26 -9.55 -14.28 14.73
N GLY A 27 -9.08 -15.28 13.97
CA GLY A 27 -8.08 -15.06 12.93
C GLY A 27 -6.69 -14.76 13.47
N TRP A 28 -5.87 -14.09 12.66
CA TRP A 28 -4.49 -13.73 13.00
C TRP A 28 -4.38 -12.22 13.18
N ARG A 29 -4.06 -11.81 14.42
CA ARG A 29 -3.72 -10.44 14.77
C ARG A 29 -2.22 -10.34 15.00
N TYR A 30 -1.49 -9.76 14.06
CA TYR A 30 -0.04 -9.60 14.22
C TYR A 30 0.31 -8.56 15.28
N PRO A 31 1.44 -8.73 16.00
CA PRO A 31 1.94 -7.73 16.93
C PRO A 31 2.41 -6.47 16.19
N TRP A 32 2.49 -5.35 16.92
CA TRP A 32 3.04 -4.11 16.38
C TRP A 32 4.55 -4.27 16.11
N GLU A 33 5.32 -4.60 17.15
CA GLU A 33 6.73 -4.98 17.02
C GLU A 33 6.88 -6.50 17.13
N SER A 34 7.52 -7.10 16.12
CA SER A 34 7.73 -8.54 16.02
C SER A 34 9.21 -8.87 15.96
N ALA A 35 9.64 -9.87 16.72
CA ALA A 35 11.00 -10.40 16.68
C ALA A 35 11.01 -11.91 16.38
N ARG A 36 11.83 -12.70 17.09
CA ARG A 36 12.03 -14.12 16.82
C ARG A 36 10.79 -14.98 17.04
N THR A 37 10.01 -14.69 18.09
CA THR A 37 8.90 -15.54 18.53
C THR A 37 7.55 -15.14 17.97
N GLY A 38 7.41 -13.93 17.43
CA GLY A 38 6.11 -13.39 17.00
C GLY A 38 5.21 -12.91 18.12
N VAL A 39 5.66 -13.02 19.37
CA VAL A 39 5.06 -12.30 20.50
C VAL A 39 5.43 -10.81 20.38
N ASP A 40 4.51 -9.94 20.77
CA ASP A 40 4.73 -8.51 20.76
C ASP A 40 5.90 -8.13 21.68
N VAL A 41 6.86 -7.39 21.13
CA VAL A 41 8.06 -6.90 21.84
C VAL A 41 8.08 -5.38 21.98
N THR A 42 6.95 -4.73 21.69
CA THR A 42 6.81 -3.27 21.84
C THR A 42 7.11 -2.89 23.30
N PRO A 43 7.98 -1.90 23.57
CA PRO A 43 8.36 -1.55 24.93
C PRO A 43 7.17 -1.10 25.78
N ASP A 44 7.23 -1.34 27.10
CA ASP A 44 6.14 -1.05 28.07
C ASP A 44 5.63 0.42 28.03
N GLY A 45 6.43 1.37 27.55
CA GLY A 45 6.02 2.78 27.37
C GLY A 45 5.02 3.03 26.23
N TYR A 46 4.78 2.02 25.37
CA TYR A 46 4.01 2.12 24.13
C TYR A 46 2.95 1.00 24.02
N LEU A 47 2.45 0.51 25.16
CA LEU A 47 1.45 -0.57 25.17
C LEU A 47 0.13 -0.20 24.48
N ASP A 48 -0.24 1.08 24.45
CA ASP A 48 -1.40 1.54 23.69
C ASP A 48 -1.16 1.43 22.18
N ILE A 49 0.07 1.65 21.69
CA ILE A 49 0.44 1.36 20.30
C ILE A 49 0.29 -0.13 20.00
N ALA A 50 0.92 -1.00 20.80
CA ALA A 50 0.81 -2.46 20.67
C ALA A 50 -0.65 -2.94 20.71
N THR A 51 -1.48 -2.28 21.51
CA THR A 51 -2.88 -2.65 21.70
C THR A 51 -3.78 -2.15 20.57
N TYR A 52 -3.63 -0.90 20.15
CA TYR A 52 -4.61 -0.22 19.31
C TYR A 52 -4.16 -0.04 17.86
N GLN A 53 -2.86 -0.07 17.54
CA GLN A 53 -2.36 0.12 16.17
C GLN A 53 -2.43 -1.17 15.34
N GLN A 54 -3.65 -1.63 15.12
CA GLN A 54 -3.96 -2.94 14.57
C GLN A 54 -3.84 -3.01 13.04
N HIS A 55 -3.66 -1.85 12.37
CA HIS A 55 -3.55 -1.78 10.91
C HIS A 55 -2.39 -2.62 10.36
N ILE A 56 -1.34 -2.91 11.15
CA ILE A 56 -0.26 -3.84 10.79
C ILE A 56 -0.75 -5.20 10.27
N THR A 57 -1.89 -5.68 10.79
CA THR A 57 -2.52 -6.92 10.31
C THR A 57 -3.08 -6.74 8.89
N GLY A 58 -3.70 -5.60 8.61
CA GLY A 58 -4.14 -5.21 7.28
C GLY A 58 -2.97 -4.90 6.33
N ASP A 59 -1.87 -4.34 6.84
CA ASP A 59 -0.67 -4.04 6.05
C ASP A 59 0.03 -5.31 5.57
N ILE A 60 0.10 -6.34 6.42
CA ILE A 60 0.63 -7.67 6.04
C ILE A 60 -0.25 -8.29 4.95
N SER A 61 -1.57 -8.18 5.08
CA SER A 61 -2.52 -8.62 4.04
C SER A 61 -2.35 -7.83 2.74
N PHE A 62 -2.14 -6.51 2.82
CA PHE A 62 -1.86 -5.66 1.67
C PHE A 62 -0.50 -5.99 1.02
N ALA A 63 0.53 -6.32 1.80
CA ALA A 63 1.80 -6.81 1.27
C ALA A 63 1.63 -8.15 0.53
N ALA A 64 0.78 -9.05 1.04
CA ALA A 64 0.41 -10.27 0.34
C ALA A 64 -0.37 -9.96 -0.97
N ARG A 65 -1.29 -8.99 -0.95
CA ARG A 65 -1.98 -8.48 -2.15
C ARG A 65 -0.99 -8.04 -3.21
N GLN A 66 0.01 -7.22 -2.85
CA GLN A 66 1.04 -6.74 -3.78
C GLN A 66 1.94 -7.87 -4.28
N TYR A 67 2.29 -8.84 -3.44
CA TYR A 67 3.04 -10.02 -3.84
C TYR A 67 2.28 -10.84 -4.89
N ILE A 68 0.99 -11.10 -4.65
CA ILE A 68 0.11 -11.83 -5.56
C ILE A 68 -0.04 -11.05 -6.89
N ALA A 69 -0.27 -9.74 -6.81
CA ALA A 69 -0.39 -8.86 -7.98
C ALA A 69 0.87 -8.85 -8.85
N ALA A 70 2.06 -8.83 -8.24
CA ALA A 70 3.31 -8.81 -8.99
C ALA A 70 3.68 -10.17 -9.60
N THR A 71 3.39 -11.26 -8.89
CA THR A 71 3.97 -12.58 -9.22
C THR A 71 2.98 -13.56 -9.84
N GLY A 72 1.69 -13.43 -9.54
CA GLY A 72 0.70 -14.45 -9.84
C GLY A 72 1.02 -15.82 -9.22
N ASP A 73 1.75 -15.88 -8.09
CA ASP A 73 2.20 -17.14 -7.47
C ASP A 73 1.02 -17.95 -6.88
N ARG A 74 0.30 -18.65 -7.76
CA ARG A 74 -0.82 -19.52 -7.40
C ARG A 74 -0.38 -20.70 -6.54
N LYS A 75 0.87 -21.17 -6.69
CA LYS A 75 1.39 -22.27 -5.86
C LYS A 75 1.52 -21.83 -4.41
N TRP A 76 1.96 -20.60 -4.16
CA TRP A 76 1.98 -20.03 -2.82
C TRP A 76 0.56 -19.85 -2.26
N LEU A 77 -0.40 -19.37 -3.07
CA LEU A 77 -1.81 -19.28 -2.64
C LEU A 77 -2.46 -20.64 -2.33
N MET A 78 -2.16 -21.67 -3.11
CA MET A 78 -2.66 -23.04 -2.89
C MET A 78 -1.93 -23.77 -1.77
N SER A 79 -0.77 -23.28 -1.35
CA SER A 79 -0.14 -23.78 -0.13
C SER A 79 -1.00 -23.40 1.07
N GLU A 80 -1.03 -24.28 2.08
CA GLU A 80 -1.77 -24.03 3.32
C GLU A 80 -1.35 -22.69 3.92
N TYR A 81 -0.05 -22.42 3.93
CA TYR A 81 0.56 -21.22 4.51
C TYR A 81 0.17 -19.89 3.85
N GLY A 82 0.21 -19.78 2.52
CA GLY A 82 -0.09 -18.53 1.82
C GLY A 82 -1.57 -18.20 1.81
N GLY A 83 -2.42 -19.21 1.56
CA GLY A 83 -3.86 -19.06 1.62
C GLY A 83 -4.38 -18.77 3.03
N ASP A 84 -3.78 -19.36 4.06
CA ASP A 84 -4.12 -19.10 5.48
C ASP A 84 -3.82 -17.66 5.87
N LEU A 85 -2.67 -17.10 5.48
CA LEU A 85 -2.34 -15.71 5.81
C LEU A 85 -3.42 -14.74 5.31
N VAL A 86 -3.86 -14.91 4.07
CA VAL A 86 -4.91 -14.05 3.49
C VAL A 86 -6.25 -14.26 4.20
N TYR A 87 -6.63 -15.50 4.46
CA TYR A 87 -7.93 -15.81 5.06
C TYR A 87 -8.02 -15.44 6.54
N GLU A 88 -6.99 -15.75 7.34
CA GLU A 88 -7.02 -15.54 8.79
C GLU A 88 -6.84 -14.06 9.16
N THR A 89 -6.17 -13.26 8.32
CA THR A 89 -6.16 -11.79 8.48
C THR A 89 -7.53 -11.18 8.14
N ALA A 90 -8.21 -11.68 7.10
CA ALA A 90 -9.61 -11.30 6.82
C ALA A 90 -10.56 -11.71 7.94
N ARG A 91 -10.36 -12.91 8.51
CA ARG A 91 -11.14 -13.42 9.64
C ARG A 91 -10.99 -12.54 10.88
N PHE A 92 -9.78 -12.07 11.16
CA PHE A 92 -9.53 -11.11 12.23
C PHE A 92 -10.39 -9.86 12.03
N TRP A 93 -10.30 -9.22 10.86
CA TRP A 93 -11.08 -8.01 10.58
C TRP A 93 -12.59 -8.25 10.62
N ALA A 94 -13.08 -9.38 10.10
CA ALA A 94 -14.49 -9.73 10.16
C ALA A 94 -14.99 -9.93 11.61
N SER A 95 -14.14 -10.44 12.52
CA SER A 95 -14.46 -10.55 13.94
C SER A 95 -14.30 -9.24 14.73
N ARG A 96 -13.59 -8.25 14.17
CA ARG A 96 -13.20 -7.00 14.83
C ARG A 96 -14.22 -5.88 14.68
N VAL A 97 -15.03 -5.93 13.63
CA VAL A 97 -16.02 -4.90 13.31
C VAL A 97 -17.23 -4.97 14.24
N VAL A 98 -17.87 -3.82 14.46
CA VAL A 98 -19.18 -3.72 15.10
C VAL A 98 -20.17 -3.06 14.16
N TYR A 99 -21.45 -3.41 14.23
CA TYR A 99 -22.46 -2.78 13.38
C TYR A 99 -23.15 -1.60 14.09
N SER A 100 -23.15 -0.45 13.42
CA SER A 100 -23.75 0.78 13.90
C SER A 100 -25.19 0.91 13.42
N ASN A 101 -26.16 0.81 14.33
CA ASN A 101 -27.56 1.01 13.99
C ASN A 101 -27.88 2.46 13.59
N GLU A 102 -27.11 3.43 14.09
CA GLU A 102 -27.26 4.85 13.76
C GLU A 102 -26.74 5.13 12.34
N LYS A 103 -25.50 4.73 12.04
CA LYS A 103 -24.86 4.98 10.75
C LYS A 103 -25.27 4.00 9.64
N LYS A 104 -25.90 2.88 10.00
CA LYS A 104 -26.20 1.75 9.10
C LYS A 104 -24.96 1.26 8.35
N LYS A 105 -23.85 1.19 9.09
CA LYS A 105 -22.51 0.83 8.61
C LYS A 105 -21.77 0.02 9.66
N TYR A 106 -20.76 -0.73 9.22
CA TYR A 106 -19.81 -1.37 10.13
C TYR A 106 -18.74 -0.35 10.55
N GLU A 107 -18.32 -0.43 11.81
CA GLU A 107 -17.34 0.46 12.42
C GLU A 107 -16.19 -0.35 12.99
N ILE A 108 -15.01 0.27 13.05
CA ILE A 108 -13.85 -0.24 13.81
C ILE A 108 -13.54 0.81 14.87
N LEU A 109 -14.00 0.53 16.08
CA LEU A 109 -13.86 1.43 17.23
C LEU A 109 -12.58 1.13 17.99
N THR A 110 -12.00 2.12 18.67
CA THR A 110 -10.84 1.96 19.56
C THR A 110 -9.62 1.37 18.85
N VAL A 111 -9.11 2.10 17.85
CA VAL A 111 -7.88 1.80 17.11
C VAL A 111 -6.96 3.01 17.10
N LEU A 112 -5.66 2.80 16.91
CA LEU A 112 -4.71 3.87 16.64
C LEU A 112 -4.44 3.91 15.13
N PRO A 113 -4.61 5.07 14.47
CA PRO A 113 -4.32 5.22 13.06
C PRO A 113 -2.78 5.24 12.83
N PRO A 114 -2.27 5.17 11.58
CA PRO A 114 -0.86 5.44 11.29
C PRO A 114 -0.29 6.70 11.95
N ASP A 115 -1.07 7.76 12.10
CA ASP A 115 -0.69 8.90 12.94
C ASP A 115 -0.64 8.52 14.44
N GLU A 116 0.55 8.24 14.94
CA GLU A 116 0.76 7.94 16.36
C GLU A 116 0.62 9.15 17.29
N ASP A 117 0.55 10.39 16.78
CA ASP A 117 0.25 11.55 17.63
C ASP A 117 -1.25 11.56 18.04
N ALA A 118 -2.09 10.74 17.38
CA ALA A 118 -3.52 10.54 17.68
C ALA A 118 -3.80 9.63 18.91
N ARG A 119 -2.77 9.26 19.68
CA ARG A 119 -2.87 8.40 20.87
C ARG A 119 -3.90 8.87 21.91
N PRO A 120 -4.42 7.95 22.75
CA PRO A 120 -4.11 6.51 22.77
C PRO A 120 -4.91 5.70 21.73
N PHE A 121 -6.10 6.17 21.34
CA PHE A 121 -6.95 5.54 20.33
C PHE A 121 -7.97 6.54 19.79
N LYS A 122 -8.57 6.17 18.66
CA LYS A 122 -9.62 6.86 17.92
C LYS A 122 -10.64 5.83 17.39
N ASN A 123 -11.76 6.31 16.86
CA ASN A 123 -12.75 5.48 16.20
C ASN A 123 -12.70 5.72 14.69
N ASN A 124 -12.94 4.65 13.92
CA ASN A 124 -13.08 4.71 12.48
C ASN A 124 -11.88 5.37 11.78
N SER A 125 -10.67 4.98 12.17
CA SER A 125 -9.45 5.36 11.42
C SER A 125 -9.64 5.00 9.95
N VAL A 126 -9.57 6.01 9.08
CA VAL A 126 -9.90 5.85 7.67
C VAL A 126 -8.94 4.88 6.97
N PHE A 127 -7.65 4.96 7.31
CA PHE A 127 -6.65 4.01 6.83
C PHE A 127 -6.90 2.59 7.36
N THR A 128 -7.16 2.45 8.66
CA THR A 128 -7.41 1.13 9.28
C THR A 128 -8.63 0.46 8.65
N ASN A 129 -9.71 1.22 8.42
CA ASN A 129 -10.92 0.72 7.78
C ASN A 129 -10.66 0.32 6.32
N ALA A 130 -9.82 1.04 5.59
CA ALA A 130 -9.45 0.70 4.22
C ALA A 130 -8.67 -0.63 4.15
N VAL A 131 -7.64 -0.81 4.97
CA VAL A 131 -6.85 -2.06 4.97
C VAL A 131 -7.64 -3.24 5.51
N ALA A 132 -8.57 -3.03 6.44
CA ALA A 132 -9.51 -4.04 6.89
C ALA A 132 -10.44 -4.51 5.76
N SER A 133 -11.04 -3.55 5.04
CA SER A 133 -11.89 -3.84 3.88
C SER A 133 -11.11 -4.59 2.80
N TYR A 134 -9.91 -4.13 2.44
CA TYR A 134 -9.09 -4.80 1.43
C TYR A 134 -8.61 -6.19 1.84
N SER A 135 -8.41 -6.45 3.13
CA SER A 135 -8.07 -7.79 3.61
C SER A 135 -9.21 -8.78 3.34
N ILE A 136 -10.44 -8.37 3.66
CA ILE A 136 -11.63 -9.20 3.42
C ILE A 136 -11.89 -9.39 1.92
N GLN A 137 -11.81 -8.31 1.14
CA GLN A 137 -11.96 -8.38 -0.31
C GLN A 137 -10.90 -9.30 -0.95
N LEU A 138 -9.65 -9.25 -0.47
CA LEU A 138 -8.60 -10.13 -0.96
C LEU A 138 -8.93 -11.60 -0.69
N ALA A 139 -9.35 -11.95 0.53
CA ALA A 139 -9.73 -13.31 0.87
C ALA A 139 -10.86 -13.83 -0.04
N HIS A 140 -11.85 -13.00 -0.34
CA HIS A 140 -12.88 -13.34 -1.30
C HIS A 140 -12.32 -13.52 -2.72
N ARG A 141 -11.52 -12.55 -3.21
CA ARG A 141 -10.94 -12.52 -4.56
C ARG A 141 -10.07 -13.73 -4.87
N VAL A 142 -9.43 -14.34 -3.87
CA VAL A 142 -8.59 -15.55 -4.07
C VAL A 142 -9.25 -16.85 -3.61
N SER A 143 -10.48 -16.81 -3.11
CA SER A 143 -11.18 -17.96 -2.49
C SER A 143 -11.29 -19.19 -3.41
N CYS A 144 -11.53 -19.01 -4.71
CA CYS A 144 -11.59 -20.12 -5.67
C CYS A 144 -10.23 -20.80 -5.90
N ILE A 145 -9.12 -20.11 -5.65
CA ILE A 145 -7.76 -20.67 -5.74
C ILE A 145 -7.40 -21.36 -4.42
N THR A 146 -7.67 -20.70 -3.28
CA THR A 146 -7.34 -21.23 -1.96
C THR A 146 -8.31 -22.33 -1.50
N LYS A 147 -9.48 -22.45 -2.14
CA LYS A 147 -10.61 -23.30 -1.76
C LYS A 147 -11.16 -23.03 -0.36
N LYS A 148 -10.85 -21.84 0.20
CA LYS A 148 -11.37 -21.41 1.50
C LYS A 148 -12.75 -20.80 1.34
N VAL A 149 -13.68 -21.20 2.20
CA VAL A 149 -15.06 -20.69 2.18
C VAL A 149 -15.09 -19.35 2.90
N VAL A 150 -15.29 -18.27 2.16
CA VAL A 150 -15.50 -16.92 2.72
C VAL A 150 -17.00 -16.71 2.94
N PRO A 151 -17.46 -16.49 4.19
CA PRO A 151 -18.86 -16.20 4.46
C PRO A 151 -19.37 -14.98 3.69
N GLN A 152 -20.59 -15.07 3.13
CA GLN A 152 -21.15 -13.97 2.31
C GLN A 152 -21.23 -12.64 3.06
N HIS A 153 -21.54 -12.67 4.37
CA HIS A 153 -21.62 -11.45 5.20
C HIS A 153 -20.26 -10.73 5.35
N TRP A 154 -19.12 -11.39 5.08
CA TRP A 154 -17.83 -10.71 5.09
C TRP A 154 -17.73 -9.66 3.98
N LEU A 155 -18.27 -9.96 2.79
CA LEU A 155 -18.31 -8.95 1.73
C LEU A 155 -19.22 -7.78 2.10
N ASP A 156 -20.35 -8.04 2.76
CA ASP A 156 -21.21 -6.98 3.29
C ASP A 156 -20.43 -6.09 4.27
N ILE A 157 -19.65 -6.67 5.19
CA ILE A 157 -18.72 -5.93 6.05
C ILE A 157 -17.77 -5.08 5.22
N ALA A 158 -17.05 -5.68 4.28
CA ALA A 158 -16.00 -4.99 3.52
C ALA A 158 -16.53 -3.79 2.72
N PHE A 159 -17.71 -3.93 2.11
CA PHE A 159 -18.32 -2.87 1.30
C PHE A 159 -19.15 -1.86 2.11
N ASN A 160 -19.50 -2.18 3.37
CA ASN A 160 -20.28 -1.30 4.25
C ASN A 160 -19.52 -0.85 5.51
N LEU A 161 -18.19 -0.90 5.51
CA LEU A 161 -17.38 -0.19 6.50
C LEU A 161 -17.59 1.33 6.38
N TYR A 162 -17.65 2.00 7.53
CA TYR A 162 -17.79 3.44 7.62
C TYR A 162 -16.45 4.12 7.34
N PHE A 163 -16.46 5.21 6.57
CA PHE A 163 -15.29 6.05 6.32
C PHE A 163 -15.68 7.49 6.68
N PRO A 164 -15.05 8.12 7.68
CA PRO A 164 -15.37 9.48 8.04
C PRO A 164 -14.92 10.43 6.92
N PHE A 165 -15.85 11.27 6.46
CA PHE A 165 -15.68 12.10 5.27
C PHE A 165 -16.35 13.45 5.50
N ASP A 166 -15.63 14.54 5.22
CA ASP A 166 -16.20 15.88 5.26
C ASP A 166 -16.71 16.28 3.88
N ASN A 167 -18.04 16.44 3.77
CA ASN A 167 -18.68 16.81 2.51
C ASN A 167 -18.42 18.26 2.10
N ALA A 168 -18.11 19.15 3.04
CA ALA A 168 -17.89 20.56 2.72
C ALA A 168 -16.54 20.77 2.02
N THR A 169 -15.48 20.10 2.50
CA THR A 169 -14.15 20.16 1.91
C THR A 169 -13.86 19.04 0.91
N GLN A 170 -14.75 18.05 0.78
CA GLN A 170 -14.52 16.84 -0.04
C GLN A 170 -13.22 16.13 0.37
N THR A 171 -13.04 15.87 1.67
CA THR A 171 -11.81 15.32 2.25
C THR A 171 -12.13 14.13 3.15
N HIS A 172 -11.30 13.09 3.11
CA HIS A 172 -11.35 12.03 4.11
C HIS A 172 -10.85 12.56 5.45
N LEU A 173 -11.63 12.37 6.51
CA LEU A 173 -11.17 12.64 7.87
C LEU A 173 -10.34 11.45 8.34
N GLU A 174 -9.27 11.69 9.10
CA GLU A 174 -8.38 10.60 9.53
C GLU A 174 -9.10 9.61 10.46
N TYR A 175 -10.00 10.13 11.29
CA TYR A 175 -10.83 9.40 12.23
C TYR A 175 -12.06 10.25 12.61
N ASP A 176 -12.98 9.68 13.40
CA ASP A 176 -14.17 10.39 13.88
C ASP A 176 -13.82 11.67 14.65
N GLY A 177 -14.33 12.81 14.18
CA GLY A 177 -14.14 14.11 14.83
C GLY A 177 -12.78 14.75 14.58
N PHE A 178 -12.01 14.30 13.58
CA PHE A 178 -10.76 14.94 13.18
C PHE A 178 -10.96 16.42 12.79
N ASP A 179 -10.15 17.31 13.35
CA ASP A 179 -10.17 18.75 13.01
C ASP A 179 -9.12 19.05 11.93
N LEU A 180 -9.60 19.26 10.69
CA LEU A 180 -8.81 19.59 9.50
C LEU A 180 -8.07 20.95 9.57
N LYS A 181 -8.22 21.74 10.63
CA LYS A 181 -7.62 23.07 10.74
C LYS A 181 -6.51 23.15 11.80
N ASN A 182 -6.70 22.47 12.92
CA ASN A 182 -5.85 22.68 14.10
C ASN A 182 -5.15 21.42 14.60
N THR A 183 -5.41 20.25 14.01
CA THR A 183 -4.76 19.00 14.43
C THR A 183 -3.44 18.83 13.70
N ILE A 184 -2.33 18.80 14.44
CA ILE A 184 -1.02 18.44 13.89
C ILE A 184 -0.85 16.93 13.95
N ILE A 185 -0.42 16.32 12.83
CA ILE A 185 -0.21 14.88 12.70
C ILE A 185 1.27 14.53 12.55
N LYS A 186 1.64 13.32 12.97
CA LYS A 186 3.01 12.80 12.89
C LYS A 186 3.46 12.55 11.45
N GLN A 187 2.62 11.86 10.68
CA GLN A 187 2.98 11.23 9.41
C GLN A 187 1.78 11.04 8.48
N ALA A 188 2.02 10.60 7.25
CA ALA A 188 0.94 10.32 6.30
C ALA A 188 -0.03 9.26 6.85
N ASP A 189 -1.33 9.58 6.79
CA ASP A 189 -2.42 8.70 7.21
C ASP A 189 -3.52 8.61 6.14
N ALA A 190 -4.45 9.58 6.10
CA ALA A 190 -5.47 9.66 5.06
C ALA A 190 -4.85 9.76 3.65
N VAL A 191 -3.67 10.39 3.52
CA VAL A 191 -2.90 10.45 2.27
C VAL A 191 -2.55 9.05 1.74
N LEU A 192 -2.43 8.05 2.62
CA LEU A 192 -2.13 6.66 2.26
C LEU A 192 -3.27 5.96 1.52
N LEU A 193 -4.51 6.48 1.63
CA LEU A 193 -5.65 6.00 0.84
C LEU A 193 -5.37 6.15 -0.66
N GLY A 194 -4.83 7.31 -1.09
CA GLY A 194 -4.49 7.53 -2.49
C GLY A 194 -3.31 6.68 -2.94
N PHE A 195 -2.22 6.65 -2.16
CA PHE A 195 -1.08 5.75 -2.39
C PHE A 195 -0.43 5.39 -1.05
N PRO A 196 -0.18 4.10 -0.74
CA PRO A 196 -0.14 2.96 -1.67
C PRO A 196 -1.47 2.27 -1.92
N LEU A 197 -2.52 2.55 -1.14
CA LEU A 197 -3.74 1.74 -1.19
C LEU A 197 -4.50 1.87 -2.52
N MET A 198 -4.41 3.04 -3.18
CA MET A 198 -5.20 3.36 -4.37
C MET A 198 -6.70 3.12 -4.15
N TRP A 199 -7.16 3.50 -2.95
CA TRP A 199 -8.56 3.43 -2.56
C TRP A 199 -9.41 4.25 -3.54
N PRO A 200 -10.55 3.73 -4.02
CA PRO A 200 -11.38 4.44 -4.99
C PRO A 200 -11.82 5.81 -4.46
N MET A 201 -11.38 6.86 -5.13
CA MET A 201 -11.76 8.24 -4.86
C MET A 201 -11.66 9.06 -6.14
N ASN A 202 -12.40 10.16 -6.21
CA ASN A 202 -12.30 11.06 -7.35
C ASN A 202 -11.03 11.94 -7.24
N LYS A 203 -10.66 12.58 -8.34
CA LYS A 203 -9.44 13.43 -8.42
C LYS A 203 -9.50 14.65 -7.51
N GLU A 204 -10.69 15.17 -7.23
CA GLU A 204 -10.88 16.32 -6.34
C GLU A 204 -10.59 15.94 -4.89
N VAL A 205 -11.17 14.84 -4.41
CA VAL A 205 -10.91 14.28 -3.08
C VAL A 205 -9.43 13.95 -2.92
N ARG A 206 -8.81 13.29 -3.91
CA ARG A 206 -7.37 13.01 -3.89
C ARG A 206 -6.53 14.28 -3.73
N ARG A 207 -6.90 15.36 -4.42
CA ARG A 207 -6.24 16.67 -4.31
C ARG A 207 -6.46 17.26 -2.92
N ASN A 208 -7.68 17.25 -2.43
CA ASN A 208 -8.02 17.85 -1.15
C ASN A 208 -7.34 17.13 0.00
N ASP A 209 -7.34 15.79 0.02
CA ASP A 209 -6.59 15.00 1.00
C ASP A 209 -5.12 15.45 1.05
N LEU A 210 -4.44 15.58 -0.10
CA LEU A 210 -3.05 16.04 -0.11
C LEU A 210 -2.89 17.48 0.40
N LEU A 211 -3.75 18.40 -0.03
CA LEU A 211 -3.64 19.82 0.31
C LEU A 211 -3.99 20.12 1.77
N PHE A 212 -4.93 19.39 2.36
CA PHE A 212 -5.32 19.56 3.77
C PHE A 212 -4.32 18.91 4.72
N TYR A 213 -3.81 17.71 4.41
CA TYR A 213 -2.89 17.01 5.33
C TYR A 213 -1.43 17.46 5.20
N GLU A 214 -1.02 18.06 4.08
CA GLU A 214 0.30 18.66 3.90
C GLU A 214 0.69 19.62 5.05
N PRO A 215 -0.07 20.70 5.34
CA PRO A 215 0.30 21.67 6.37
C PRO A 215 0.08 21.15 7.80
N LEU A 216 -0.75 20.12 7.97
CA LEU A 216 -0.99 19.50 9.28
C LEU A 216 0.12 18.53 9.68
N THR A 217 0.88 17.99 8.73
CA THR A 217 1.99 17.08 9.02
C THR A 217 3.17 17.85 9.61
N ARG A 218 3.57 17.52 10.84
CA ARG A 218 4.66 18.22 11.53
C ARG A 218 5.98 18.17 10.76
N ALA A 219 6.78 19.23 10.88
CA ALA A 219 8.04 19.36 10.17
C ALA A 219 9.01 18.18 10.40
N SER A 220 8.98 17.64 11.63
CA SER A 220 9.77 16.50 12.10
C SER A 220 9.13 15.13 11.84
N GLY A 221 8.10 15.04 10.99
CA GLY A 221 7.51 13.78 10.57
C GLY A 221 8.52 12.86 9.86
N PRO A 222 8.28 11.55 9.80
CA PRO A 222 9.26 10.61 9.27
C PRO A 222 9.43 10.70 7.75
N ALA A 223 10.61 10.36 7.25
CA ALA A 223 11.01 10.51 5.84
C ALA A 223 10.00 9.93 4.83
N MET A 224 9.39 8.78 5.15
CA MET A 224 8.45 8.06 4.27
C MET A 224 7.20 8.88 3.92
N THR A 225 6.78 9.79 4.80
CA THR A 225 5.59 10.64 4.62
C THR A 225 5.70 11.47 3.35
N TRP A 226 6.88 12.06 3.13
CA TRP A 226 7.11 12.96 2.00
C TRP A 226 7.15 12.22 0.69
N SER A 227 7.60 10.96 0.67
CA SER A 227 7.51 10.11 -0.51
C SER A 227 6.07 9.87 -0.96
N MET A 228 5.14 9.66 -0.02
CA MET A 228 3.72 9.47 -0.34
C MET A 228 3.10 10.76 -0.91
N HIS A 229 3.49 11.93 -0.37
CA HIS A 229 3.09 13.23 -0.92
C HIS A 229 3.67 13.45 -2.32
N THR A 230 4.95 13.12 -2.57
CA THR A 230 5.56 13.19 -3.91
C THR A 230 4.76 12.40 -4.92
N ILE A 231 4.42 11.15 -4.62
CA ILE A 231 3.65 10.29 -5.52
C ILE A 231 2.27 10.90 -5.78
N GLY A 232 1.60 11.40 -4.73
CA GLY A 232 0.30 12.02 -4.86
C GLY A 232 0.28 13.30 -5.70
N PHE A 233 1.26 14.18 -5.53
CA PHE A 233 1.33 15.40 -6.36
C PHE A 233 1.74 15.09 -7.81
N LEU A 234 2.55 14.05 -8.05
CA LEU A 234 2.81 13.55 -9.40
C LEU A 234 1.53 13.02 -10.07
N GLU A 235 0.69 12.26 -9.36
CA GLU A 235 -0.62 11.79 -9.85
C GLU A 235 -1.54 12.95 -10.28
N LEU A 236 -1.43 14.08 -9.59
CA LEU A 236 -2.22 15.28 -9.86
C LEU A 236 -1.60 16.23 -10.88
N ASN A 237 -0.39 15.92 -11.36
CA ASN A 237 0.41 16.76 -12.24
C ASN A 237 0.81 18.11 -11.60
N ASP A 238 0.97 18.14 -10.28
CA ASP A 238 1.51 19.29 -9.53
C ASP A 238 3.02 19.08 -9.33
N LEU A 239 3.78 19.49 -10.35
CA LEU A 239 5.22 19.16 -10.44
C LEU A 239 6.06 19.93 -9.42
N ASP A 240 5.65 21.15 -9.07
CA ASP A 240 6.38 21.99 -8.12
C ASP A 240 6.30 21.40 -6.71
N LYS A 241 5.11 21.03 -6.25
CA LYS A 241 4.94 20.34 -4.97
C LYS A 241 5.58 18.96 -4.98
N ALA A 242 5.42 18.19 -6.05
CA ALA A 242 6.07 16.89 -6.17
C ALA A 242 7.59 16.99 -5.98
N GLN A 243 8.24 17.94 -6.65
CA GLN A 243 9.68 18.18 -6.56
C GLN A 243 10.10 18.66 -5.16
N GLN A 244 9.30 19.52 -4.54
CA GLN A 244 9.52 19.98 -3.16
C GLN A 244 9.51 18.81 -2.18
N PHE A 245 8.47 17.96 -2.22
CA PHE A 245 8.36 16.81 -1.33
C PHE A 245 9.37 15.71 -1.65
N PHE A 246 9.77 15.57 -2.91
CA PHE A 246 10.79 14.59 -3.29
C PHE A 246 12.12 14.92 -2.64
N ARG A 247 12.54 16.20 -2.71
CA ARG A 247 13.73 16.70 -2.02
C ARG A 247 13.61 16.55 -0.51
N ARG A 248 12.46 16.94 0.04
CA ARG A 248 12.17 16.80 1.48
C ARG A 248 12.29 15.37 1.96
N ALA A 249 11.98 14.36 1.15
CA ALA A 249 12.07 12.96 1.54
C ALA A 249 13.51 12.48 1.82
N TYR A 250 14.55 13.15 1.31
CA TYR A 250 15.94 12.70 1.45
C TYR A 250 16.94 13.76 1.93
N GLU A 251 16.80 15.04 1.57
CA GLU A 251 17.88 16.04 1.76
C GLU A 251 18.31 16.21 3.22
N THR A 252 17.35 16.23 4.16
CA THR A 252 17.61 16.37 5.60
C THR A 252 17.56 15.04 6.36
N TYR A 253 17.24 13.94 5.68
CA TYR A 253 17.14 12.59 6.25
C TYR A 253 18.36 11.73 5.92
N VAL A 254 19.08 12.04 4.84
CA VAL A 254 20.31 11.34 4.44
C VAL A 254 21.51 12.00 5.08
N GLN A 255 22.09 11.32 6.07
CA GLN A 255 23.18 11.89 6.88
C GLN A 255 24.56 11.46 6.37
N PRO A 256 25.51 12.41 6.18
CA PRO A 256 26.90 12.09 5.92
C PRO A 256 27.57 11.45 7.15
N PRO A 257 28.73 10.77 6.98
CA PRO A 257 29.45 10.55 5.73
C PRO A 257 28.97 9.33 4.93
N TYR A 258 28.09 8.51 5.51
CA TYR A 258 27.72 7.20 4.94
C TYR A 258 26.38 7.20 4.19
N ASN A 259 25.74 8.37 4.04
CA ASN A 259 24.43 8.52 3.42
C ASN A 259 23.37 7.62 4.07
N ILE A 260 23.36 7.61 5.41
CA ILE A 260 22.41 6.82 6.20
C ILE A 260 21.10 7.58 6.31
N TRP A 261 19.98 6.90 6.03
CA TRP A 261 18.65 7.45 6.29
C TRP A 261 18.37 7.46 7.79
N THR A 262 17.93 8.60 8.31
CA THR A 262 17.35 8.74 9.65
C THR A 262 15.83 8.83 9.56
N GLU A 263 15.16 8.44 10.64
CA GLU A 263 13.70 8.56 10.74
C GLU A 263 13.25 10.02 10.73
N ILE A 264 13.87 10.85 11.56
CA ILE A 264 13.57 12.29 11.72
C ILE A 264 14.68 13.13 11.08
N PRO A 265 14.39 14.38 10.65
CA PRO A 265 15.39 15.24 10.07
C PRO A 265 16.43 15.63 11.14
N GLU A 266 17.71 15.62 10.76
CA GLU A 266 18.82 16.21 11.54
C GLU A 266 19.00 15.67 12.99
N SER A 267 18.45 14.50 13.34
CA SER A 267 18.51 13.94 14.70
C SER A 267 18.43 12.40 14.75
N LEU A 268 18.70 11.83 15.93
CA LEU A 268 18.67 10.40 16.21
C LEU A 268 17.25 9.95 16.59
N GLY A 269 16.42 9.73 15.57
CA GLY A 269 15.37 8.70 15.61
C GLY A 269 15.97 7.34 15.28
N ALA A 270 15.20 6.43 14.67
CA ALA A 270 15.80 5.23 14.11
C ALA A 270 16.88 5.58 13.06
N VAL A 271 18.07 5.01 13.21
CA VAL A 271 19.18 5.08 12.23
C VAL A 271 19.16 3.86 11.32
N ASN A 272 19.66 3.99 10.09
CA ASN A 272 19.43 3.00 9.03
C ASN A 272 17.93 2.78 8.81
N PHE A 273 17.19 3.89 8.72
CA PHE A 273 15.75 3.89 8.57
C PHE A 273 15.34 3.40 7.17
N ILE A 274 15.31 2.08 7.00
CA ILE A 274 15.00 1.41 5.73
C ILE A 274 13.63 1.78 5.18
N THR A 275 12.69 2.18 6.05
CA THR A 275 11.37 2.67 5.64
C THR A 275 11.47 3.99 4.87
N GLY A 276 12.37 4.88 5.27
CA GLY A 276 12.66 6.12 4.54
C GLY A 276 13.30 5.85 3.18
N ALA A 277 14.32 4.98 3.14
CA ALA A 277 14.95 4.57 1.88
C ALA A 277 13.96 3.84 0.94
N GLY A 278 13.09 2.99 1.50
CA GLY A 278 12.01 2.33 0.77
C GLY A 278 10.99 3.31 0.23
N GLY A 279 10.59 4.32 1.02
CA GLY A 279 9.74 5.42 0.59
C GLY A 279 10.33 6.18 -0.60
N PHE A 280 11.61 6.56 -0.52
CA PHE A 280 12.31 7.23 -1.62
C PHE A 280 12.28 6.39 -2.90
N LEU A 281 12.57 5.09 -2.80
CA LEU A 281 12.51 4.19 -3.95
C LEU A 281 11.09 4.09 -4.53
N GLN A 282 10.05 4.08 -3.68
CA GLN A 282 8.66 4.14 -4.12
C GLN A 282 8.33 5.45 -4.86
N ALA A 283 8.84 6.59 -4.40
CA ALA A 283 8.66 7.86 -5.11
C ALA A 283 9.30 7.85 -6.51
N VAL A 284 10.41 7.13 -6.69
CA VAL A 284 11.03 6.95 -8.01
C VAL A 284 10.22 5.98 -8.87
N ILE A 285 9.90 4.78 -8.38
CA ILE A 285 9.24 3.72 -9.16
C ILE A 285 7.77 4.05 -9.44
N PHE A 286 7.02 4.34 -8.39
CA PHE A 286 5.58 4.57 -8.45
C PHE A 286 5.22 6.06 -8.58
N GLY A 287 6.11 6.99 -8.22
CA GLY A 287 5.93 8.40 -8.55
C GLY A 287 6.38 8.68 -9.98
N TYR A 288 7.67 8.98 -10.15
CA TYR A 288 8.25 9.41 -11.43
C TYR A 288 8.09 8.35 -12.53
N GLY A 289 8.29 7.07 -12.20
CA GLY A 289 8.10 5.96 -13.12
C GLY A 289 6.63 5.72 -13.51
N GLY A 290 5.67 6.30 -12.77
CA GLY A 290 4.25 6.16 -13.04
C GLY A 290 3.71 4.74 -12.85
N ILE A 291 4.50 3.79 -12.36
CA ILE A 291 4.07 2.38 -12.27
C ILE A 291 2.90 2.28 -11.27
N ARG A 292 1.84 1.57 -11.63
CA ARG A 292 0.76 1.16 -10.73
C ARG A 292 0.58 -0.34 -10.83
N LEU A 293 0.35 -0.97 -9.68
CA LEU A 293 0.19 -2.41 -9.60
C LEU A 293 -1.08 -2.73 -8.84
N THR A 294 -2.06 -3.31 -9.53
CA THR A 294 -3.26 -3.88 -8.95
C THR A 294 -3.27 -5.39 -9.16
N LEU A 295 -4.21 -6.10 -8.53
CA LEU A 295 -4.32 -7.55 -8.70
C LEU A 295 -4.48 -7.99 -10.16
N ASP A 296 -5.09 -7.13 -10.99
CA ASP A 296 -5.46 -7.49 -12.36
C ASP A 296 -4.56 -6.85 -13.42
N GLN A 297 -3.68 -5.92 -13.04
CA GLN A 297 -2.83 -5.23 -14.01
C GLN A 297 -1.60 -4.55 -13.40
N LEU A 298 -0.56 -4.47 -14.23
CA LEU A 298 0.49 -3.47 -14.13
C LEU A 298 0.18 -2.34 -15.12
N GLU A 299 0.31 -1.10 -14.69
CA GLU A 299 0.07 0.08 -15.51
C GLU A 299 1.24 1.05 -15.42
N VAL A 300 1.50 1.79 -16.50
CA VAL A 300 2.32 3.02 -16.47
C VAL A 300 1.37 4.20 -16.63
N MET A 301 1.16 4.94 -15.53
CA MET A 301 0.30 6.11 -15.50
C MET A 301 0.90 7.26 -16.30
N PRO A 302 0.14 7.85 -17.23
CA PRO A 302 0.63 8.99 -18.00
C PRO A 302 0.41 10.32 -17.24
N PRO A 303 1.32 11.30 -17.44
CA PRO A 303 2.66 11.13 -18.00
C PRO A 303 3.65 10.64 -16.93
N PRO A 304 4.43 9.56 -17.17
CA PRO A 304 5.62 9.33 -16.36
C PRO A 304 6.57 10.51 -16.52
N ARG A 305 7.35 10.78 -15.47
CA ARG A 305 8.17 11.99 -15.32
C ARG A 305 9.62 11.62 -15.04
N LEU A 306 10.51 12.55 -15.34
CA LEU A 306 11.93 12.44 -15.00
C LEU A 306 12.21 13.24 -13.72
N PRO A 307 12.92 12.67 -12.73
CA PRO A 307 13.32 13.40 -11.53
C PRO A 307 14.49 14.35 -11.82
N ASN A 308 14.55 15.48 -11.13
CA ASN A 308 15.75 16.33 -11.01
C ASN A 308 16.47 16.65 -12.35
N GLN A 309 15.74 17.04 -13.41
CA GLN A 309 16.30 17.37 -14.73
C GLN A 309 17.02 16.20 -15.44
N ALA A 310 16.82 14.95 -14.99
CA ALA A 310 17.36 13.80 -15.68
C ALA A 310 16.89 13.75 -17.14
N GLU A 311 17.75 13.31 -18.05
CA GLU A 311 17.39 13.12 -19.47
C GLU A 311 16.68 11.78 -19.70
N LYS A 312 16.89 10.82 -18.80
CA LYS A 312 16.40 9.45 -18.92
C LYS A 312 16.30 8.78 -17.57
N LEU A 313 15.25 7.99 -17.37
CA LEU A 313 15.07 7.11 -16.21
C LEU A 313 14.91 5.66 -16.70
N ILE A 314 15.67 4.73 -16.13
CA ILE A 314 15.66 3.34 -16.57
C ILE A 314 15.48 2.42 -15.36
N PHE A 315 14.45 1.59 -15.40
CA PHE A 315 14.24 0.49 -14.49
C PHE A 315 14.64 -0.80 -15.19
N HIS A 316 15.59 -1.52 -14.60
CA HIS A 316 16.03 -2.81 -15.12
C HIS A 316 15.44 -3.95 -14.31
N GLY A 317 14.84 -4.91 -15.00
CA GLY A 317 14.50 -6.22 -14.44
C GLY A 317 13.28 -6.21 -13.54
N LEU A 318 12.29 -5.37 -13.85
CA LEU A 318 10.98 -5.40 -13.22
C LEU A 318 10.33 -6.76 -13.49
N LYS A 319 10.07 -7.52 -12.43
CA LYS A 319 9.46 -8.84 -12.55
C LYS A 319 7.95 -8.74 -12.44
N TYR A 320 7.24 -9.24 -13.45
CA TYR A 320 5.78 -9.25 -13.48
C TYR A 320 5.27 -10.57 -14.08
N HIS A 321 4.56 -11.38 -13.29
CA HIS A 321 3.97 -12.66 -13.71
C HIS A 321 4.94 -13.64 -14.40
N GLY A 322 6.22 -13.64 -14.01
CA GLY A 322 7.27 -14.47 -14.61
C GLY A 322 8.01 -13.83 -15.78
N SER A 323 7.59 -12.64 -16.22
CA SER A 323 8.29 -11.80 -17.19
C SER A 323 9.31 -10.90 -16.52
N ILE A 324 10.34 -10.51 -17.26
CA ILE A 324 11.37 -9.55 -16.89
C ILE A 324 11.27 -8.38 -17.86
N LEU A 325 10.88 -7.23 -17.34
CA LEU A 325 10.64 -6.00 -18.08
C LEU A 325 11.72 -4.97 -17.75
N ASP A 326 12.21 -4.29 -18.76
CA ASP A 326 12.92 -3.03 -18.59
C ASP A 326 12.00 -1.89 -19.01
N LEU A 327 11.87 -0.87 -18.15
CA LEU A 327 11.11 0.35 -18.45
C LEU A 327 12.10 1.50 -18.61
N THR A 328 12.09 2.13 -19.77
CA THR A 328 12.87 3.32 -20.07
C THR A 328 11.92 4.50 -20.25
N ILE A 329 12.17 5.63 -19.62
CA ILE A 329 11.40 6.87 -19.77
C ILE A 329 12.36 7.98 -20.23
N ASP A 330 11.93 8.75 -21.22
CA ASP A 330 12.57 10.00 -21.66
C ASP A 330 11.53 11.14 -21.74
N ASN A 331 11.93 12.30 -22.27
CA ASN A 331 11.08 13.50 -22.31
C ASN A 331 9.86 13.39 -23.24
N GLN A 332 9.88 12.47 -24.21
CA GLN A 332 8.85 12.35 -25.24
C GLN A 332 8.15 10.99 -25.22
N ASN A 333 8.87 9.94 -24.84
CA ASN A 333 8.39 8.57 -24.89
C ASN A 333 8.78 7.78 -23.65
N TYR A 334 8.13 6.63 -23.48
CA TYR A 334 8.65 5.54 -22.69
C TYR A 334 8.66 4.25 -23.50
N HIS A 335 9.56 3.35 -23.13
CA HIS A 335 9.75 2.06 -23.76
C HIS A 335 9.66 0.94 -22.75
N ILE A 336 9.03 -0.16 -23.14
CA ILE A 336 9.06 -1.41 -22.39
C ILE A 336 9.73 -2.49 -23.25
N ASP A 337 10.81 -3.05 -22.71
CA ASP A 337 11.54 -4.16 -23.31
C ASP A 337 11.29 -5.44 -22.50
N VAL A 338 10.76 -6.48 -23.14
CA VAL A 338 10.60 -7.81 -22.51
C VAL A 338 11.88 -8.60 -22.69
N ARG A 339 12.76 -8.58 -21.67
CA ARG A 339 14.07 -9.26 -21.71
C ARG A 339 13.99 -10.77 -21.54
N GLY A 340 12.91 -11.25 -20.95
CA GLY A 340 12.69 -12.68 -20.77
C GLY A 340 11.34 -12.98 -20.15
N MET A 341 10.84 -14.18 -20.40
CA MET A 341 9.61 -14.71 -19.85
C MET A 341 9.86 -16.16 -19.43
N ASP A 342 9.33 -16.54 -18.26
CA ASP A 342 9.28 -17.94 -17.87
C ASP A 342 8.36 -18.72 -18.82
N ASN A 343 8.87 -19.80 -19.42
CA ASN A 343 8.16 -20.63 -20.40
C ASN A 343 6.87 -21.25 -19.85
N ASN A 344 6.71 -21.34 -18.52
CA ASN A 344 5.49 -21.86 -17.88
C ASN A 344 4.34 -20.84 -17.81
N ASN A 345 4.61 -19.53 -17.96
CA ASN A 345 3.60 -18.45 -17.89
C ASN A 345 3.48 -17.65 -19.20
N SER A 346 4.26 -18.00 -20.22
CA SER A 346 4.55 -17.24 -21.44
C SER A 346 3.34 -16.93 -22.35
N MET A 347 2.18 -17.53 -22.12
CA MET A 347 0.97 -17.30 -22.94
C MET A 347 -0.07 -16.38 -22.30
N SER A 348 0.25 -15.69 -21.20
CA SER A 348 -0.78 -15.13 -20.33
C SER A 348 -0.80 -13.61 -20.21
N LEU A 349 0.12 -12.85 -20.83
CA LEU A 349 0.12 -11.39 -20.67
C LEU A 349 -0.33 -10.71 -21.96
N VAL A 350 -1.20 -9.71 -21.82
CA VAL A 350 -1.59 -8.80 -22.90
C VAL A 350 -1.31 -7.37 -22.51
N TYR A 351 -0.99 -6.53 -23.49
CA TYR A 351 -0.99 -5.08 -23.29
C TYR A 351 -2.17 -4.42 -24.00
N GLU A 352 -2.73 -3.38 -23.38
CA GLU A 352 -3.83 -2.58 -23.91
C GLU A 352 -3.26 -1.37 -24.69
N TYR A 353 -3.68 -1.20 -25.95
CA TYR A 353 -3.38 -0.03 -26.77
C TYR A 353 -4.57 0.30 -27.66
N GLU A 354 -5.03 1.56 -27.67
CA GLU A 354 -6.20 2.00 -28.45
C GLU A 354 -7.46 1.12 -28.25
N GLN A 355 -7.69 0.64 -27.02
CA GLN A 355 -8.78 -0.27 -26.63
C GLN A 355 -8.68 -1.69 -27.23
N GLU A 356 -7.56 -2.05 -27.85
CA GLU A 356 -7.25 -3.41 -28.30
C GLU A 356 -6.21 -4.08 -27.40
N TYR A 357 -6.24 -5.42 -27.35
CA TYR A 357 -5.33 -6.23 -26.56
C TYR A 357 -4.36 -7.02 -27.44
N PHE A 358 -3.08 -6.90 -27.15
CA PHE A 358 -2.02 -7.55 -27.91
C PHE A 358 -1.21 -8.49 -27.02
N PRO A 359 -0.84 -9.70 -27.49
CA PRO A 359 0.01 -10.60 -26.73
C PRO A 359 1.38 -9.99 -26.42
N LEU A 360 1.80 -10.07 -25.16
CA LEU A 360 3.16 -9.74 -24.76
C LEU A 360 4.08 -10.94 -25.07
N THR A 361 5.11 -10.72 -25.88
CA THR A 361 6.05 -11.78 -26.31
C THR A 361 7.49 -11.44 -25.98
N ASN A 362 8.36 -12.46 -25.92
CA ASN A 362 9.79 -12.28 -25.67
C ASN A 362 10.43 -11.36 -26.72
N ASN A 363 11.34 -10.50 -26.27
CA ASN A 363 12.08 -9.53 -27.10
C ASN A 363 11.21 -8.50 -27.82
N ILE A 364 9.94 -8.33 -27.41
CA ILE A 364 9.15 -7.20 -27.89
C ILE A 364 9.69 -5.91 -27.26
N ARG A 365 9.76 -4.86 -28.07
CA ARG A 365 10.03 -3.49 -27.63
C ARG A 365 8.84 -2.63 -27.97
N LEU A 366 8.14 -2.16 -26.95
CA LEU A 366 7.02 -1.25 -27.10
C LEU A 366 7.50 0.17 -26.89
N SER A 367 7.00 1.13 -27.68
CA SER A 367 7.35 2.55 -27.57
C SER A 367 6.08 3.37 -27.63
N TYR A 368 5.88 4.20 -26.60
CA TYR A 368 4.67 5.01 -26.47
C TYR A 368 5.02 6.46 -26.13
N PRO A 369 4.27 7.44 -26.65
CA PRO A 369 4.33 8.82 -26.17
C PRO A 369 4.05 8.89 -24.66
N ILE A 370 4.67 9.83 -23.93
CA ILE A 370 4.51 9.90 -22.47
C ILE A 370 3.05 10.04 -22.02
N ASN A 371 2.19 10.64 -22.84
CA ASN A 371 0.79 10.88 -22.49
C ASN A 371 -0.10 9.64 -22.72
N THR A 372 0.46 8.56 -23.25
CA THR A 372 -0.27 7.33 -23.52
C THR A 372 -0.25 6.44 -22.30
N ARG A 373 -1.43 5.96 -21.90
CA ARG A 373 -1.58 4.94 -20.87
C ARG A 373 -1.22 3.57 -21.43
N LEU A 374 -0.38 2.82 -20.72
CA LEU A 374 -0.10 1.42 -21.01
C LEU A 374 -0.55 0.55 -19.84
N VAL A 375 -1.24 -0.53 -20.15
CA VAL A 375 -1.71 -1.52 -19.19
C VAL A 375 -1.24 -2.89 -19.65
N ILE A 376 -0.60 -3.66 -18.78
CA ILE A 376 -0.23 -5.05 -18.96
C ILE A 376 -1.08 -5.90 -18.01
N ARG A 377 -1.80 -6.89 -18.55
CA ARG A 377 -2.74 -7.74 -17.77
C ARG A 377 -2.43 -9.23 -17.91
N PRO A 378 -2.66 -10.04 -16.87
CA PRO A 378 -2.78 -11.48 -17.01
C PRO A 378 -4.14 -11.87 -17.60
N LEU A 379 -4.15 -12.83 -18.54
CA LEU A 379 -5.33 -13.43 -19.15
C LEU A 379 -6.12 -14.29 -18.17
N MET A 380 -5.44 -14.84 -17.16
CA MET A 380 -6.10 -15.53 -16.05
C MET A 380 -6.35 -14.53 -14.92
N HIS A 381 -7.62 -14.19 -14.73
CA HIS A 381 -8.06 -13.36 -13.61
C HIS A 381 -8.22 -14.16 -12.32
N PHE A 382 -8.08 -13.47 -11.19
CA PHE A 382 -8.55 -13.97 -9.90
C PHE A 382 -10.09 -14.07 -9.90
N CYS A 383 -10.67 -14.73 -8.89
CA CYS A 383 -12.11 -15.03 -8.85
C CYS A 383 -12.94 -13.75 -8.94
N ALA A 384 -14.04 -13.75 -9.72
CA ALA A 384 -14.86 -12.57 -10.01
C ALA A 384 -15.22 -11.75 -8.76
#